data_AF-A0A4R1HXU8-F1
#
_entry.id   AF-A0A4R1HXU8-F1
#
_cell.length_a   1.000
_cell.length_b   1.000
_cell.length_c   1.000
_cell.angle_alpha   90.00
_cell.angle_beta   90.00
_cell.angle_gamma   90.00
#
_symmetry.space_group_name_H-M   'P 1'
#
loop_
_entity.id
_entity.type
_entity.pdbx_description
1 polymer ?
#
loop_
_entity_poly.entity_id
_entity_poly.type
_entity_poly.pdbx_seq_one_letter_code
_entity_poly.pdbx_strand_id
1 'polypeptide(L)'
;MIGTDLGWMAAAADVLRALNADEPRDAVLGRVARHTCELARVERCSVMLLDPSGERLVVRAGHALTEHYLQDLDAAHPLLVHPADHTSDLPAAQAVRERRTVLLPDVTATDTLQPWQELVRAEGIRSVLAVPLGDSDGPVAGVLVGYTTTVREFGSDELALAELMAQYAATVLKTADLRDAEQRTIADLLRERERREWAEQQDRNVMRLLLDDAGLDGVLDALAHALGASVVLEALDGTVLGRAGDPAPGVPPAPPTRTSRTLLRALSTVDDDRRAVRLRPSRGRRAWVVPVAVADELAARLWVSRPDPGSGSGGDTGADTEWPDRPVIERFSLLVALELLKRRRAVETELRLTRDLAVELVSGTGDERSLLDRARALGHDLTRPHTVVLIPAAASPGTAALSGGLAARSGARPLAGEHDGALVVLVPGDPSGRDTLAAALAALVGDRGPIVLGRTVTEVADYPVAWRTVRTAHRLARDGGVIDLDRLGVAGMLLETGTPDGLRRLADRRLGALEEHDRTRAGELVHTLRAWLRTGCSTTDTARALHLHPHTVSYRLRRVAALTGTDPRETEGVFELQVALMVRDVQLAREPRPGNS
;
A
#
# COMPACT_ATOMS: atom_id res chain seq x y z
N MET A 1 64.39 5.77 -60.69
CA MET A 1 63.92 4.83 -59.65
C MET A 1 63.64 5.57 -58.32
N ILE A 2 62.87 6.67 -58.33
CA ILE A 2 62.46 7.41 -57.11
C ILE A 2 60.91 7.54 -57.03
N GLY A 3 60.19 7.29 -58.13
CA GLY A 3 58.74 7.52 -58.22
C GLY A 3 57.86 6.41 -57.65
N THR A 4 58.34 5.17 -57.52
CA THR A 4 57.59 4.03 -56.98
C THR A 4 57.59 3.98 -55.45
N ASP A 5 58.60 4.57 -54.78
CA ASP A 5 58.73 4.54 -53.31
C ASP A 5 57.79 5.51 -52.57
N LEU A 6 57.23 6.54 -53.22
CA LEU A 6 56.30 7.48 -52.57
C LEU A 6 54.82 7.09 -52.71
N GLY A 7 54.45 6.27 -53.70
CA GLY A 7 53.05 5.97 -54.02
C GLY A 7 52.34 5.20 -52.92
N TRP A 8 52.98 4.17 -52.37
CA TRP A 8 52.40 3.34 -51.31
C TRP A 8 52.22 4.12 -49.99
N MET A 9 53.14 5.03 -49.67
CA MET A 9 53.01 5.91 -48.50
C MET A 9 51.80 6.85 -48.62
N ALA A 10 51.56 7.41 -49.82
CA ALA A 10 50.42 8.28 -50.06
C ALA A 10 49.08 7.52 -49.95
N ALA A 11 49.03 6.29 -50.48
CA ALA A 11 47.87 5.40 -50.37
C ALA A 11 47.59 5.00 -48.91
N ALA A 12 48.61 4.57 -48.17
CA ALA A 12 48.51 4.27 -46.76
C ALA A 12 48.01 5.49 -45.95
N ALA A 13 48.56 6.67 -46.22
CA ALA A 13 48.13 7.91 -45.57
C ALA A 13 46.70 8.34 -45.94
N ASP A 14 46.20 8.02 -47.14
CA ASP A 14 44.80 8.26 -47.52
C ASP A 14 43.85 7.32 -46.75
N VAL A 15 44.16 6.02 -46.68
CA VAL A 15 43.35 5.04 -45.93
C VAL A 15 43.34 5.38 -44.43
N LEU A 16 44.51 5.70 -43.85
CA LEU A 16 44.61 6.10 -42.44
C LEU A 16 43.88 7.42 -42.16
N ARG A 17 43.90 8.39 -43.09
CA ARG A 17 43.12 9.63 -42.95
C ARG A 17 41.62 9.36 -42.99
N ALA A 18 41.16 8.53 -43.92
CA ALA A 18 39.75 8.14 -44.00
C ALA A 18 39.29 7.42 -42.72
N LEU A 19 40.13 6.53 -42.17
CA LEU A 19 39.88 5.86 -40.88
C LEU A 19 39.78 6.85 -39.70
N ASN A 20 40.66 7.85 -39.68
CA ASN A 20 40.66 8.90 -38.64
C ASN A 20 39.53 9.93 -38.83
N ALA A 21 38.99 10.07 -40.03
CA ALA A 21 37.86 10.95 -40.34
C ALA A 21 36.49 10.29 -40.09
N ASP A 22 36.47 9.05 -39.57
CA ASP A 22 35.25 8.29 -39.27
C ASP A 22 34.34 8.08 -40.49
N GLU A 23 34.95 7.90 -41.67
CA GLU A 23 34.21 7.54 -42.87
C GLU A 23 33.55 6.15 -42.74
N PRO A 24 32.39 5.91 -43.39
CA PRO A 24 31.74 4.60 -43.38
C PRO A 24 32.69 3.47 -43.76
N ARG A 25 32.65 2.35 -43.03
CA ARG A 25 33.49 1.15 -43.23
C ARG A 25 33.66 0.78 -44.71
N ASP A 26 32.56 0.65 -45.43
CA ASP A 26 32.56 0.21 -46.83
C ASP A 26 33.22 1.24 -47.76
N ALA A 27 33.13 2.53 -47.43
CA ALA A 27 33.81 3.58 -48.19
C ALA A 27 35.34 3.47 -48.03
N VAL A 28 35.83 3.22 -46.81
CA VAL A 28 37.26 3.00 -46.55
C VAL A 28 37.77 1.74 -47.25
N LEU A 29 37.00 0.63 -47.22
CA LEU A 29 37.34 -0.59 -47.96
C LEU A 29 37.35 -0.36 -49.48
N GLY A 30 36.47 0.48 -50.01
CA GLY A 30 36.50 0.90 -51.42
C GLY A 30 37.77 1.67 -51.79
N ARG A 31 38.29 2.51 -50.88
CA ARG A 31 39.60 3.15 -51.06
C ARG A 31 40.74 2.13 -51.07
N VAL A 32 40.70 1.14 -50.19
CA VAL A 32 41.68 0.04 -50.19
C VAL A 32 41.68 -0.70 -51.52
N ALA A 33 40.50 -1.06 -52.04
CA ALA A 33 40.37 -1.71 -53.34
C ALA A 33 40.97 -0.87 -54.48
N ARG A 34 40.68 0.43 -54.51
CA ARG A 34 41.22 1.37 -55.50
C ARG A 34 42.74 1.48 -55.44
N HIS A 35 43.31 1.72 -54.26
CA HIS A 35 44.77 1.82 -54.08
C HIS A 35 45.47 0.49 -54.38
N THR A 36 44.81 -0.65 -54.16
CA THR A 36 45.34 -1.96 -54.55
C THR A 36 45.48 -2.08 -56.07
N CYS A 37 44.51 -1.58 -56.85
CA CYS A 37 44.62 -1.52 -58.31
C CYS A 37 45.85 -0.71 -58.75
N GLU A 38 46.07 0.45 -58.12
CA GLU A 38 47.18 1.35 -58.45
C GLU A 38 48.56 0.75 -58.08
N LEU A 39 48.66 0.13 -56.89
CA LEU A 39 49.94 -0.32 -56.32
C LEU A 39 50.35 -1.74 -56.76
N ALA A 40 49.41 -2.69 -56.73
CA ALA A 40 49.65 -4.08 -57.14
C ALA A 40 49.46 -4.29 -58.65
N ARG A 41 49.12 -3.22 -59.39
CA ARG A 41 48.89 -3.21 -60.83
C ARG A 41 47.86 -4.25 -61.29
N VAL A 42 46.86 -4.48 -60.45
CA VAL A 42 45.64 -5.22 -60.83
C VAL A 42 44.66 -4.23 -61.48
N GLU A 43 43.90 -4.71 -62.46
CA GLU A 43 42.98 -3.84 -63.21
C GLU A 43 41.69 -3.57 -62.41
N ARG A 44 41.29 -4.55 -61.61
CA ARG A 44 40.07 -4.50 -60.80
C ARG A 44 40.31 -5.11 -59.44
N CYS A 45 39.53 -4.71 -58.44
CA CYS A 45 39.68 -5.24 -57.09
C CYS A 45 38.35 -5.29 -56.34
N SER A 46 38.18 -6.29 -55.48
CA SER A 46 37.06 -6.42 -54.54
C SER A 46 37.56 -6.74 -53.13
N VAL A 47 36.84 -6.24 -52.13
CA VAL A 47 37.01 -6.62 -50.72
C VAL A 47 35.79 -7.42 -50.30
N MET A 48 36.04 -8.63 -49.79
CA MET A 48 35.02 -9.54 -49.28
C MET A 48 35.26 -9.77 -47.80
N LEU A 49 34.21 -9.79 -46.99
CA LEU A 49 34.30 -10.03 -45.55
C LEU A 49 33.60 -11.32 -45.19
N LEU A 50 34.10 -11.99 -44.15
CA LEU A 50 33.38 -13.12 -43.57
C LEU A 50 32.06 -12.66 -42.96
N ASP A 51 31.02 -13.45 -43.17
CA ASP A 51 29.77 -13.32 -42.45
C ASP A 51 29.95 -13.71 -40.96
N PRO A 52 28.96 -13.43 -40.09
CA PRO A 52 29.07 -13.76 -38.66
C PRO A 52 29.25 -15.26 -38.37
N SER A 53 28.86 -16.15 -39.29
CA SER A 53 29.07 -17.60 -39.15
C SER A 53 30.50 -18.03 -39.49
N GLY A 54 31.23 -17.21 -40.27
CA GLY A 54 32.56 -17.53 -40.79
C GLY A 54 32.52 -18.52 -41.96
N GLU A 55 31.35 -18.90 -42.44
CA GLU A 55 31.18 -19.90 -43.50
C GLU A 55 31.13 -19.26 -44.89
N ARG A 56 30.81 -17.96 -44.99
CA ARG A 56 30.56 -17.27 -46.27
C ARG A 56 31.35 -15.98 -46.39
N LEU A 57 31.83 -15.71 -47.59
CA LEU A 57 32.41 -14.43 -47.99
C LEU A 57 31.34 -13.56 -48.64
N VAL A 58 31.21 -12.33 -48.16
CA VAL A 58 30.24 -11.37 -48.68
C VAL A 58 30.98 -10.15 -49.21
N VAL A 59 30.72 -9.79 -50.46
CA VAL A 59 31.33 -8.61 -51.09
C VAL A 59 30.86 -7.34 -50.36
N ARG A 60 31.79 -6.45 -50.03
CA ARG A 60 31.52 -5.20 -49.28
C ARG A 60 31.97 -3.96 -50.01
N ALA A 61 33.02 -4.08 -50.82
CA ALA A 61 33.49 -3.00 -51.65
C ALA A 61 34.15 -3.53 -52.92
N GLY A 62 34.20 -2.70 -53.96
CA GLY A 62 34.87 -3.01 -55.22
C GLY A 62 35.37 -1.76 -55.94
N HIS A 63 36.33 -1.95 -56.83
CA HIS A 63 36.86 -0.92 -57.71
C HIS A 63 37.07 -1.48 -59.12
N ALA A 64 36.59 -0.72 -60.12
CA ALA A 64 36.66 -1.05 -61.54
C ALA A 64 35.99 -2.38 -61.96
N LEU A 65 35.10 -2.93 -61.12
CA LEU A 65 34.23 -4.07 -61.40
C LEU A 65 32.85 -3.59 -61.87
N THR A 66 32.18 -4.36 -62.72
CA THR A 66 30.79 -4.06 -63.09
C THR A 66 29.84 -4.27 -61.91
N GLU A 67 28.82 -3.43 -61.82
CA GLU A 67 27.76 -3.58 -60.79
C GLU A 67 27.08 -4.95 -60.89
N HIS A 68 26.89 -5.44 -62.12
CA HIS A 68 26.34 -6.77 -62.40
C HIS A 68 27.21 -7.88 -61.79
N TYR A 69 28.54 -7.81 -61.95
CA TYR A 69 29.46 -8.78 -61.34
C TYR A 69 29.40 -8.76 -59.81
N LEU A 70 29.37 -7.57 -59.18
CA LEU A 70 29.33 -7.44 -57.73
C LEU A 70 28.02 -7.96 -57.11
N GLN A 71 26.89 -7.74 -57.77
CA GLN A 71 25.57 -8.20 -57.31
C GLN A 71 25.39 -9.71 -57.52
N ASP A 72 25.82 -10.22 -58.67
CA ASP A 72 25.60 -11.63 -59.05
C ASP A 72 26.58 -12.60 -58.37
N LEU A 73 27.75 -12.11 -57.93
CA LEU A 73 28.76 -12.93 -57.25
C LEU A 73 28.20 -13.66 -56.02
N ASP A 74 27.30 -12.98 -55.27
CA ASP A 74 26.70 -13.47 -54.03
C ASP A 74 25.26 -13.96 -54.23
N ALA A 75 24.52 -13.39 -55.19
CA ALA A 75 23.12 -13.72 -55.45
C ALA A 75 22.93 -15.05 -56.20
N ALA A 76 23.86 -15.44 -57.08
CA ALA A 76 23.76 -16.66 -57.86
C ALA A 76 24.13 -17.90 -57.03
N HIS A 77 25.23 -17.83 -56.29
CA HIS A 77 25.74 -18.91 -55.43
C HIS A 77 26.52 -18.33 -54.25
N PRO A 78 26.29 -18.81 -53.01
CA PRO A 78 27.02 -18.29 -51.85
C PRO A 78 28.51 -18.64 -51.95
N LEU A 79 29.37 -17.65 -51.71
CA LEU A 79 30.83 -17.81 -51.71
C LEU A 79 31.28 -18.49 -50.41
N LEU A 80 31.25 -19.82 -50.38
CA LEU A 80 31.59 -20.60 -49.19
C LEU A 80 33.11 -20.65 -48.96
N VAL A 81 33.53 -20.46 -47.72
CA VAL A 81 34.94 -20.62 -47.31
C VAL A 81 35.36 -22.08 -47.38
N HIS A 82 34.47 -22.99 -46.98
CA HIS A 82 34.63 -24.43 -47.04
C HIS A 82 33.60 -25.03 -48.01
N PRO A 83 33.86 -25.00 -49.34
CA PRO A 83 32.96 -25.60 -50.31
C PRO A 83 32.89 -27.12 -50.16
N ALA A 84 31.75 -27.71 -50.55
CA ALA A 84 31.53 -29.16 -50.45
C ALA A 84 32.36 -29.96 -51.48
N ASP A 85 32.75 -29.31 -52.57
CA ASP A 85 33.49 -29.87 -53.70
C ASP A 85 34.67 -28.98 -54.10
N HIS A 86 35.76 -29.61 -54.55
CA HIS A 86 36.97 -28.92 -55.02
C HIS A 86 36.74 -28.06 -56.28
N THR A 87 35.68 -28.36 -57.05
CA THR A 87 35.29 -27.62 -58.26
C THR A 87 34.71 -26.25 -57.96
N SER A 88 34.33 -25.97 -56.71
CA SER A 88 33.88 -24.67 -56.21
C SER A 88 34.90 -23.96 -55.33
N ASP A 89 36.16 -24.40 -55.36
CA ASP A 89 37.23 -23.83 -54.55
C ASP A 89 37.83 -22.56 -55.18
N LEU A 90 37.25 -21.42 -54.79
CA LEU A 90 37.67 -20.11 -55.24
C LEU A 90 39.00 -19.68 -54.60
N PRO A 91 39.89 -18.97 -55.32
CA PRO A 91 41.11 -18.39 -54.76
C PRO A 91 40.85 -17.55 -53.49
N ALA A 92 39.71 -16.86 -53.46
CA ALA A 92 39.24 -16.09 -52.31
C ALA A 92 39.00 -16.96 -51.07
N ALA A 93 38.28 -18.07 -51.22
CA ALA A 93 37.99 -19.03 -50.15
C ALA A 93 39.28 -19.74 -49.69
N GLN A 94 40.11 -20.16 -50.65
CA GLN A 94 41.40 -20.79 -50.37
C GLN A 94 42.33 -19.86 -49.57
N ALA A 95 42.42 -18.58 -49.93
CA ALA A 95 43.25 -17.59 -49.23
C ALA A 95 42.84 -17.41 -47.77
N VAL A 96 41.53 -17.43 -47.47
CA VAL A 96 41.01 -17.36 -46.10
C VAL A 96 41.33 -18.63 -45.32
N ARG A 97 41.06 -19.81 -45.89
CA ARG A 97 41.31 -21.10 -45.22
C ARG A 97 42.79 -21.32 -44.91
N GLU A 98 43.64 -21.08 -45.90
CA GLU A 98 45.08 -21.35 -45.80
C GLU A 98 45.86 -20.18 -45.19
N ARG A 99 45.20 -19.03 -44.98
CA ARG A 99 45.78 -17.80 -44.41
C ARG A 99 47.04 -17.36 -45.13
N ARG A 100 47.05 -17.51 -46.46
CA ARG A 100 48.15 -17.10 -47.31
C ARG A 100 47.61 -16.50 -48.60
N THR A 101 48.43 -15.66 -49.22
CA THR A 101 48.15 -15.14 -50.55
C THR A 101 48.06 -16.29 -51.55
N VAL A 102 46.97 -16.32 -52.31
CA VAL A 102 46.71 -17.30 -53.37
C VAL A 102 46.71 -16.58 -54.71
N LEU A 103 47.51 -17.10 -55.64
CA LEU A 103 47.61 -16.59 -56.99
C LEU A 103 47.11 -17.65 -57.97
N LEU A 104 46.20 -17.25 -58.86
CA LEU A 104 45.76 -18.01 -60.02
C LEU A 104 46.14 -17.23 -61.28
N PRO A 105 47.29 -17.54 -61.93
CA PRO A 105 47.81 -16.78 -63.07
C PRO A 105 46.91 -16.84 -64.31
N ASP A 106 46.21 -17.96 -64.49
CA ASP A 106 45.25 -18.19 -65.55
C ASP A 106 44.03 -18.96 -65.04
N VAL A 107 42.87 -18.30 -65.01
CA VAL A 107 41.59 -18.92 -64.60
C VAL A 107 41.11 -20.02 -65.55
N THR A 108 41.62 -20.07 -66.79
CA THR A 108 41.25 -21.12 -67.77
C THR A 108 42.08 -22.39 -67.66
N ALA A 109 43.13 -22.36 -66.84
CA ALA A 109 43.97 -23.53 -66.56
C ALA A 109 43.39 -24.42 -65.44
N THR A 110 42.25 -24.06 -64.85
CA THR A 110 41.62 -24.77 -63.74
C THR A 110 40.10 -24.89 -63.93
N ASP A 111 39.52 -25.98 -63.41
CA ASP A 111 38.07 -26.19 -63.34
C ASP A 111 37.47 -25.80 -61.96
N THR A 112 38.29 -25.29 -61.03
CA THR A 112 37.93 -25.01 -59.63
C THR A 112 37.03 -23.79 -59.39
N LEU A 113 36.59 -23.12 -60.46
CA LEU A 113 35.76 -21.91 -60.40
C LEU A 113 34.27 -22.16 -60.68
N GLN A 114 33.81 -23.42 -60.74
CA GLN A 114 32.39 -23.72 -60.93
C GLN A 114 31.60 -23.37 -59.66
N PRO A 115 30.41 -22.74 -59.74
CA PRO A 115 29.66 -22.35 -60.95
C PRO A 115 29.98 -20.95 -61.50
N TRP A 116 30.91 -20.20 -60.90
CA TRP A 116 31.23 -18.81 -61.28
C TRP A 116 32.02 -18.66 -62.60
N GLN A 117 32.40 -19.75 -63.28
CA GLN A 117 33.20 -19.69 -64.51
C GLN A 117 32.60 -18.77 -65.59
N GLU A 118 31.29 -18.82 -65.81
CA GLU A 118 30.63 -17.98 -66.83
C GLU A 118 30.65 -16.49 -66.44
N LEU A 119 30.43 -16.20 -65.16
CA LEU A 119 30.46 -14.86 -64.60
C LEU A 119 31.88 -14.24 -64.67
N VAL A 120 32.90 -15.02 -64.30
CA VAL A 120 34.32 -14.65 -64.40
C VAL A 120 34.72 -14.39 -65.86
N ARG A 121 34.26 -15.21 -66.80
CA ARG A 121 34.50 -15.00 -68.25
C ARG A 121 33.78 -13.77 -68.79
N ALA A 122 32.53 -13.53 -68.37
CA ALA A 122 31.74 -12.37 -68.81
C ALA A 122 32.37 -11.04 -68.37
N GLU A 123 32.97 -11.02 -67.18
CA GLU A 123 33.74 -9.87 -66.67
C GLU A 123 35.14 -9.76 -67.32
N GLY A 124 35.54 -10.75 -68.11
CA GLY A 124 36.83 -10.79 -68.81
C GLY A 124 38.03 -11.08 -67.92
N ILE A 125 37.82 -11.65 -66.72
CA ILE A 125 38.89 -11.94 -65.77
C ILE A 125 39.73 -13.10 -66.29
N ARG A 126 41.05 -12.94 -66.30
CA ARG A 126 42.05 -13.95 -66.70
C ARG A 126 42.99 -14.38 -65.60
N SER A 127 43.33 -13.48 -64.66
CA SER A 127 44.11 -13.85 -63.46
C SER A 127 43.45 -13.33 -62.19
N VAL A 128 43.71 -14.01 -61.07
CA VAL A 128 43.16 -13.68 -59.74
C VAL A 128 44.28 -13.69 -58.71
N LEU A 129 44.39 -12.62 -57.94
CA LEU A 129 45.24 -12.51 -56.74
C LEU A 129 44.33 -12.37 -55.52
N ALA A 130 44.34 -13.33 -54.61
CA ALA A 130 43.55 -13.31 -53.39
C ALA A 130 44.44 -13.22 -52.16
N VAL A 131 44.26 -12.16 -51.37
CA VAL A 131 45.09 -11.82 -50.21
C VAL A 131 44.20 -11.79 -48.96
N PRO A 132 44.46 -12.62 -47.94
CA PRO A 132 43.64 -12.63 -46.73
C PRO A 132 43.76 -11.30 -45.96
N LEU A 133 42.63 -10.83 -45.41
CA LEU A 133 42.58 -9.66 -44.54
C LEU A 133 42.88 -10.08 -43.10
N GLY A 134 44.14 -10.10 -42.71
CA GLY A 134 44.57 -10.41 -41.36
C GLY A 134 46.08 -10.56 -41.24
N ASP A 135 46.58 -10.58 -40.02
CA ASP A 135 47.97 -10.96 -39.76
C ASP A 135 48.15 -12.48 -39.90
N SER A 136 49.37 -12.92 -40.19
CA SER A 136 49.73 -14.34 -40.36
C SER A 136 49.34 -15.23 -39.18
N ASP A 137 49.30 -14.68 -37.97
CA ASP A 137 48.94 -15.40 -36.73
C ASP A 137 47.54 -15.04 -36.20
N GLY A 138 46.81 -14.14 -36.87
CA GLY A 138 45.52 -13.61 -36.43
C GLY A 138 44.30 -14.29 -37.09
N PRO A 139 43.08 -13.99 -36.60
CA PRO A 139 41.87 -14.34 -37.31
C PRO A 139 41.77 -13.54 -38.61
N VAL A 140 41.45 -14.22 -39.71
CA VAL A 140 41.21 -13.60 -41.02
C VAL A 140 39.81 -13.03 -41.04
N ALA A 141 39.67 -11.72 -41.26
CA ALA A 141 38.37 -11.03 -41.30
C ALA A 141 37.68 -11.11 -42.68
N GLY A 142 38.41 -11.51 -43.71
CA GLY A 142 37.95 -11.54 -45.09
C GLY A 142 39.10 -11.69 -46.09
N VAL A 143 38.89 -11.26 -47.33
CA VAL A 143 39.88 -11.35 -48.41
C VAL A 143 39.79 -10.14 -49.34
N LEU A 144 40.96 -9.65 -49.75
CA LEU A 144 41.16 -8.67 -50.82
C LEU A 144 41.48 -9.44 -52.11
N VAL A 145 40.68 -9.24 -53.16
CA VAL A 145 40.84 -9.98 -54.41
C VAL A 145 41.10 -9.00 -55.55
N GLY A 146 42.24 -9.12 -56.20
CA GLY A 146 42.62 -8.39 -57.41
C GLY A 146 42.46 -9.22 -58.67
N TYR A 147 42.12 -8.58 -59.78
CA TYR A 147 41.83 -9.23 -61.06
C TYR A 147 42.54 -8.53 -62.23
N THR A 148 42.95 -9.29 -63.25
CA THR A 148 43.44 -8.75 -64.54
C THR A 148 42.76 -9.44 -65.72
N THR A 149 42.69 -8.75 -66.87
CA THR A 149 42.12 -9.30 -68.11
C THR A 149 43.13 -10.05 -68.98
N THR A 150 44.39 -10.10 -68.55
CA THR A 150 45.48 -10.86 -69.19
C THR A 150 46.04 -11.90 -68.23
N VAL A 151 46.61 -12.98 -68.78
CA VAL A 151 47.36 -13.98 -68.00
C VAL A 151 48.56 -13.30 -67.37
N ARG A 152 48.73 -13.44 -66.05
CA ARG A 152 49.74 -12.67 -65.32
C ARG A 152 50.33 -13.44 -64.15
N GLU A 153 51.65 -13.38 -64.05
CA GLU A 153 52.39 -13.69 -62.84
C GLU A 153 52.74 -12.39 -62.10
N PHE A 154 52.62 -12.39 -60.78
CA PHE A 154 52.86 -11.22 -59.94
C PHE A 154 54.25 -11.29 -59.32
N GLY A 155 54.99 -10.18 -59.36
CA GLY A 155 56.30 -10.08 -58.72
C GLY A 155 56.21 -9.97 -57.19
N SER A 156 57.32 -10.20 -56.49
CA SER A 156 57.40 -10.08 -55.02
C SER A 156 56.93 -8.72 -54.50
N ASP A 157 57.27 -7.64 -55.21
CA ASP A 157 56.96 -6.27 -54.78
C ASP A 157 55.46 -5.97 -54.94
N GLU A 158 54.82 -6.51 -55.98
CA GLU A 158 53.38 -6.34 -56.23
C GLU A 158 52.56 -7.12 -55.19
N LEU A 159 53.01 -8.33 -54.83
CA LEU A 159 52.42 -9.13 -53.76
C LEU A 159 52.54 -8.44 -52.40
N ALA A 160 53.74 -7.95 -52.05
CA ALA A 160 53.99 -7.25 -50.79
C ALA A 160 53.12 -5.99 -50.65
N LEU A 161 52.88 -5.25 -51.74
CA LEU A 161 51.99 -4.09 -51.73
C LEU A 161 50.52 -4.48 -51.54
N ALA A 162 50.05 -5.56 -52.17
CA ALA A 162 48.70 -6.07 -51.98
C ALA A 162 48.48 -6.58 -50.54
N GLU A 163 49.46 -7.27 -49.97
CA GLU A 163 49.48 -7.71 -48.57
C GLU A 163 49.45 -6.53 -47.59
N LEU A 164 50.22 -5.48 -47.86
CA LEU A 164 50.18 -4.26 -47.06
C LEU A 164 48.79 -3.60 -47.08
N MET A 165 48.15 -3.52 -48.26
CA MET A 165 46.79 -2.98 -48.37
C MET A 165 45.76 -3.85 -47.63
N ALA A 166 45.91 -5.17 -47.68
CA ALA A 166 45.08 -6.11 -46.92
C ALA A 166 45.26 -5.94 -45.40
N GLN A 167 46.49 -5.71 -44.91
CA GLN A 167 46.77 -5.39 -43.51
C GLN A 167 46.12 -4.07 -43.07
N TYR A 168 46.13 -3.04 -43.93
CA TYR A 168 45.42 -1.79 -43.63
C TYR A 168 43.91 -1.99 -43.57
N ALA A 169 43.32 -2.76 -44.49
CA ALA A 169 41.91 -3.13 -44.40
C ALA A 169 41.61 -3.88 -43.09
N ALA A 170 42.41 -4.89 -42.72
CA ALA A 170 42.22 -5.61 -41.44
C ALA A 170 42.27 -4.67 -40.22
N THR A 171 43.17 -3.68 -40.22
CA THR A 171 43.27 -2.66 -39.16
C THR A 171 42.04 -1.77 -39.09
N VAL A 172 41.51 -1.35 -40.24
CA VAL A 172 40.25 -0.57 -40.34
C VAL A 172 39.09 -1.35 -39.72
N LEU A 173 38.96 -2.64 -40.06
CA LEU A 173 37.90 -3.51 -39.54
C LEU A 173 37.99 -3.66 -38.02
N LYS A 174 39.18 -3.97 -37.50
CA LYS A 174 39.41 -4.14 -36.05
C LYS A 174 39.09 -2.86 -35.27
N THR A 175 39.43 -1.70 -35.83
CA THR A 175 39.16 -0.40 -35.20
C THR A 175 37.66 -0.09 -35.16
N ALA A 176 36.94 -0.39 -36.24
CA ALA A 176 35.49 -0.21 -36.29
C ALA A 176 34.76 -1.12 -35.30
N ASP A 177 35.11 -2.41 -35.27
CA ASP A 177 34.49 -3.39 -34.37
C ASP A 177 34.73 -3.03 -32.88
N LEU A 178 35.92 -2.52 -32.55
CA LEU A 178 36.25 -2.05 -31.19
C LEU A 178 35.42 -0.83 -30.80
N ARG A 179 35.26 0.15 -31.69
CA ARG A 179 34.45 1.36 -31.44
C ARG A 179 32.98 0.99 -31.21
N ASP A 180 32.42 0.09 -32.02
CA ASP A 180 31.05 -0.38 -31.86
C ASP A 180 30.84 -1.07 -30.50
N ALA A 181 31.79 -1.89 -30.06
CA ALA A 181 31.74 -2.56 -28.76
C ALA A 181 31.83 -1.55 -27.59
N GLU A 182 32.72 -0.55 -27.69
CA GLU A 182 32.86 0.51 -26.70
C GLU A 182 31.58 1.36 -26.60
N GLN A 183 31.00 1.78 -27.73
CA GLN A 183 29.76 2.55 -27.76
C GLN A 183 28.58 1.80 -27.14
N ARG A 184 28.44 0.49 -27.42
CA ARG A 184 27.42 -0.36 -26.78
C ARG A 184 27.61 -0.40 -25.26
N THR A 185 28.84 -0.59 -24.82
CA THR A 185 29.18 -0.64 -23.39
C THR A 185 28.88 0.70 -22.70
N ILE A 186 29.24 1.83 -23.32
CA ILE A 186 28.90 3.17 -22.82
C ILE A 186 27.39 3.35 -22.71
N ALA A 187 26.64 2.98 -23.75
CA ALA A 187 25.18 3.09 -23.74
C ALA A 187 24.55 2.26 -22.62
N ASP A 188 25.04 1.04 -22.38
CA ASP A 188 24.55 0.19 -21.29
C ASP A 188 24.90 0.74 -19.91
N LEU A 189 26.12 1.26 -19.72
CA LEU A 189 26.54 1.91 -18.48
C LEU A 189 25.71 3.18 -18.19
N LEU A 190 25.39 3.97 -19.22
CA LEU A 190 24.53 5.15 -19.07
C LEU A 190 23.11 4.75 -18.65
N ARG A 191 22.52 3.74 -19.28
CA ARG A 191 21.18 3.22 -18.89
C ARG A 191 21.17 2.68 -17.47
N GLU A 192 22.21 1.96 -17.05
CA GLU A 192 22.34 1.45 -15.68
C GLU A 192 22.51 2.60 -14.68
N ARG A 193 23.31 3.62 -15.03
CA ARG A 193 23.51 4.81 -14.22
C ARG A 193 22.21 5.60 -14.04
N GLU A 194 21.47 5.87 -15.12
CA GLU A 194 20.17 6.55 -15.07
C GLU A 194 19.18 5.80 -14.18
N ARG A 195 19.12 4.46 -14.27
CA ARG A 195 18.29 3.63 -13.40
C ARG A 195 18.68 3.75 -11.92
N ARG A 196 19.97 3.80 -11.61
CA ARG A 196 20.47 3.99 -10.22
C ARG A 196 20.17 5.37 -9.69
N GLU A 197 20.50 6.42 -10.45
CA GLU A 197 20.25 7.81 -10.06
C GLU A 197 18.76 8.06 -9.81
N TRP A 198 17.88 7.49 -10.64
CA TRP A 198 16.45 7.54 -10.44
C TRP A 198 16.01 6.84 -9.14
N ALA A 199 16.50 5.62 -8.89
CA ALA A 199 16.17 4.87 -7.68
C ALA A 199 16.62 5.60 -6.40
N GLU A 200 17.84 6.13 -6.39
CA GLU A 200 18.37 6.93 -5.29
C GLU A 200 17.58 8.22 -5.07
N GLN A 201 17.16 8.89 -6.14
CA GLN A 201 16.33 10.09 -6.04
C GLN A 201 14.96 9.76 -5.43
N GLN A 202 14.36 8.63 -5.79
CA GLN A 202 13.12 8.18 -5.15
C GLN A 202 13.33 7.87 -3.66
N ASP A 203 14.43 7.21 -3.28
CA ASP A 203 14.74 6.91 -1.88
C ASP A 203 14.94 8.19 -1.06
N ARG A 204 15.64 9.19 -1.61
CA ARG A 204 15.78 10.52 -0.99
C ARG A 204 14.43 11.23 -0.81
N ASN A 205 13.55 11.18 -1.82
CA ASN A 205 12.22 11.78 -1.75
C ASN A 205 11.35 11.11 -0.66
N VAL A 206 11.34 9.78 -0.62
CA VAL A 206 10.65 8.98 0.40
C VAL A 206 11.17 9.33 1.80
N MET A 207 12.49 9.39 1.98
CA MET A 207 13.09 9.76 3.26
C MET A 207 12.72 11.18 3.70
N ARG A 208 12.72 12.15 2.77
CA ARG A 208 12.32 13.53 3.08
C ARG A 208 10.87 13.62 3.55
N LEU A 209 9.95 12.92 2.88
CA LEU A 209 8.54 12.87 3.29
C LEU A 209 8.35 12.31 4.70
N LEU A 210 9.16 11.32 5.09
CA LEU A 210 9.15 10.76 6.45
C LEU A 210 9.67 11.75 7.50
N LEU A 211 10.73 12.49 7.18
CA LEU A 211 11.35 13.46 8.09
C LEU A 211 10.50 14.73 8.27
N ASP A 212 9.82 15.17 7.21
CA ASP A 212 8.98 16.38 7.22
C ASP A 212 7.59 16.15 7.85
N ASP A 213 7.28 14.91 8.26
CA ASP A 213 5.94 14.47 8.73
C ASP A 213 4.82 14.98 7.82
N ALA A 214 5.01 14.83 6.50
CA ALA A 214 4.13 15.38 5.46
C ALA A 214 2.67 14.89 5.56
N GLY A 215 2.42 13.85 6.37
CA GLY A 215 1.13 13.23 6.56
C GLY A 215 0.63 12.51 5.31
N LEU A 216 -0.58 11.96 5.40
CA LEU A 216 -1.17 11.19 4.31
C LEU A 216 -1.28 12.02 3.02
N ASP A 217 -1.79 13.25 3.10
CA ASP A 217 -2.06 14.08 1.92
C ASP A 217 -0.76 14.46 1.21
N GLY A 218 0.31 14.80 1.95
CA GLY A 218 1.61 15.10 1.37
C GLY A 218 2.26 13.89 0.67
N VAL A 219 2.07 12.68 1.20
CA VAL A 219 2.52 11.45 0.53
C VAL A 219 1.74 11.20 -0.76
N LEU A 220 0.43 11.39 -0.76
CA LEU A 220 -0.41 11.23 -1.96
C LEU A 220 -0.07 12.28 -3.03
N ASP A 221 0.15 13.53 -2.64
CA ASP A 221 0.57 14.62 -3.53
C ASP A 221 1.93 14.35 -4.17
N ALA A 222 2.89 13.87 -3.38
CA ALA A 222 4.20 13.50 -3.90
C ALA A 222 4.11 12.34 -4.90
N LEU A 223 3.27 11.33 -4.63
CA LEU A 223 3.03 10.23 -5.59
C LEU A 223 2.37 10.74 -6.87
N ALA A 224 1.32 11.57 -6.75
CA ALA A 224 0.60 12.14 -7.87
C ALA A 224 1.52 13.00 -8.75
N HIS A 225 2.42 13.78 -8.14
CA HIS A 225 3.39 14.59 -8.84
C HIS A 225 4.49 13.75 -9.52
N ALA A 226 5.09 12.80 -8.78
CA ALA A 226 6.14 11.92 -9.30
C ALA A 226 5.64 11.11 -10.51
N LEU A 227 4.38 10.70 -10.47
CA LEU A 227 3.76 9.90 -11.52
C LEU A 227 2.90 10.72 -12.47
N GLY A 228 2.80 12.05 -12.37
CA GLY A 228 1.84 12.84 -13.16
C GLY A 228 0.46 12.17 -13.31
N ALA A 229 -0.10 11.71 -12.19
CA ALA A 229 -1.27 10.83 -12.12
C ALA A 229 -2.29 11.33 -11.10
N SER A 230 -3.52 10.82 -11.19
CA SER A 230 -4.55 11.01 -10.17
C SER A 230 -4.48 9.86 -9.17
N VAL A 231 -4.34 10.19 -7.89
CA VAL A 231 -4.18 9.21 -6.82
C VAL A 231 -5.35 9.32 -5.84
N VAL A 232 -5.95 8.19 -5.47
CA VAL A 232 -7.02 8.12 -4.48
C VAL A 232 -6.78 6.98 -3.51
N LEU A 233 -6.84 7.27 -2.21
CA LEU A 233 -6.82 6.24 -1.17
C LEU A 233 -8.24 5.96 -0.69
N GLU A 234 -8.65 4.70 -0.76
CA GLU A 234 -9.99 4.24 -0.41
C GLU A 234 -9.94 3.19 0.70
N ALA A 235 -10.73 3.35 1.75
CA ALA A 235 -10.94 2.35 2.78
C ALA A 235 -11.75 1.15 2.25
N LEU A 236 -11.81 0.07 3.03
CA LEU A 236 -12.48 -1.16 2.60
C LEU A 236 -14.00 -1.01 2.45
N ASP A 237 -14.60 -0.12 3.23
CA ASP A 237 -16.02 0.24 3.20
C ASP A 237 -16.40 1.16 2.02
N GLY A 238 -15.41 1.60 1.23
CA GLY A 238 -15.60 2.53 0.12
C GLY A 238 -15.42 4.00 0.46
N THR A 239 -15.13 4.33 1.72
CA THR A 239 -14.86 5.70 2.15
C THR A 239 -13.53 6.17 1.57
N VAL A 240 -13.49 7.38 1.01
CA VAL A 240 -12.23 7.95 0.53
C VAL A 240 -11.48 8.62 1.67
N LEU A 241 -10.25 8.16 1.90
CA LEU A 241 -9.37 8.63 2.98
C LEU A 241 -8.48 9.81 2.57
N GLY A 242 -8.24 9.98 1.27
CA GLY A 242 -7.42 11.05 0.71
C GLY A 242 -7.38 10.99 -0.83
N ARG A 243 -7.04 12.13 -1.46
CA ARG A 243 -6.91 12.26 -2.93
C ARG A 243 -5.84 13.27 -3.29
N ALA A 244 -5.16 13.06 -4.41
CA ALA A 244 -4.15 13.96 -4.94
C ALA A 244 -4.10 13.96 -6.48
N GLY A 245 -3.62 15.06 -7.05
CA GLY A 245 -3.63 15.31 -8.50
C GLY A 245 -5.02 15.70 -9.03
N ASP A 246 -5.17 15.73 -10.36
CA ASP A 246 -6.47 16.04 -10.98
C ASP A 246 -7.44 14.88 -10.72
N PRO A 247 -8.51 15.06 -9.92
CA PRO A 247 -9.41 13.98 -9.55
C PRO A 247 -10.13 13.47 -10.80
N ALA A 248 -9.69 12.31 -11.29
CA ALA A 248 -10.32 11.69 -12.44
C ALA A 248 -11.80 11.40 -12.11
N PRO A 249 -12.78 11.90 -12.90
CA PRO A 249 -14.18 11.61 -12.65
C PRO A 249 -14.42 10.10 -12.63
N GLY A 250 -14.92 9.58 -11.50
CA GLY A 250 -15.30 8.17 -11.37
C GLY A 250 -14.19 7.17 -11.02
N VAL A 251 -13.03 7.62 -10.51
CA VAL A 251 -12.02 6.74 -9.89
C VAL A 251 -11.84 7.10 -8.41
N PRO A 252 -12.00 6.16 -7.47
CA PRO A 252 -12.50 4.81 -7.70
C PRO A 252 -13.98 4.82 -8.12
N PRO A 253 -14.46 3.82 -8.89
CA PRO A 253 -15.87 3.69 -9.21
C PRO A 253 -16.67 3.54 -7.91
N ALA A 254 -17.77 4.27 -7.78
CA ALA A 254 -18.63 4.22 -6.60
C ALA A 254 -19.16 2.78 -6.37
N PRO A 255 -19.42 2.36 -5.12
CA PRO A 255 -19.90 1.01 -4.83
C PRO A 255 -21.05 0.50 -5.72
N PRO A 256 -22.13 1.27 -6.00
CA PRO A 256 -23.22 0.79 -6.85
C PRO A 256 -22.84 0.59 -8.32
N THR A 257 -21.72 1.16 -8.79
CA THR A 257 -21.22 0.95 -10.17
C THR A 257 -20.21 -0.19 -10.27
N ARG A 258 -19.85 -0.85 -9.16
CA ARG A 258 -18.92 -2.01 -9.12
C ARG A 258 -19.59 -3.34 -9.45
N THR A 259 -20.46 -3.36 -10.45
CA THR A 259 -21.23 -4.56 -10.82
C THR A 259 -20.56 -5.40 -11.91
N SER A 260 -19.53 -4.87 -12.56
CA SER A 260 -18.77 -5.62 -13.56
C SER A 260 -17.99 -6.77 -12.92
N ARG A 261 -18.21 -8.00 -13.41
CA ARG A 261 -17.46 -9.20 -12.98
C ARG A 261 -15.95 -9.01 -13.05
N THR A 262 -15.45 -8.29 -14.05
CA THR A 262 -14.02 -8.01 -14.23
C THR A 262 -13.48 -7.15 -13.10
N LEU A 263 -14.23 -6.12 -12.69
CA LEU A 263 -13.82 -5.23 -11.61
C LEU A 263 -13.91 -5.92 -10.24
N LEU A 264 -14.98 -6.70 -10.01
CA LEU A 264 -15.13 -7.49 -8.78
C LEU A 264 -14.00 -8.50 -8.61
N ARG A 265 -13.64 -9.24 -9.67
CA ARG A 265 -12.50 -10.17 -9.64
C ARG A 265 -11.18 -9.47 -9.37
N ALA A 266 -10.99 -8.30 -9.95
CA ALA A 266 -9.77 -7.54 -9.71
C ALA A 266 -9.68 -7.05 -8.27
N LEU A 267 -10.78 -6.55 -7.70
CA LEU A 267 -10.83 -6.14 -6.30
C LEU A 267 -10.63 -7.32 -5.37
N SER A 268 -11.20 -8.50 -5.65
CA SER A 268 -10.90 -9.70 -4.84
C SER A 268 -9.43 -10.10 -4.92
N THR A 269 -8.76 -9.98 -6.07
CA THR A 269 -7.31 -10.23 -6.16
C THR A 269 -6.49 -9.19 -5.37
N VAL A 270 -6.93 -7.93 -5.33
CA VAL A 270 -6.30 -6.93 -4.46
C VAL A 270 -6.52 -7.27 -2.99
N ASP A 271 -7.73 -7.69 -2.64
CA ASP A 271 -8.14 -7.87 -1.25
C ASP A 271 -7.62 -9.16 -0.63
N ASP A 272 -7.83 -10.27 -1.33
CA ASP A 272 -7.55 -11.63 -0.87
C ASP A 272 -6.09 -12.00 -1.17
N ASP A 273 -5.64 -11.79 -2.41
CA ASP A 273 -4.28 -12.19 -2.83
C ASP A 273 -3.22 -11.12 -2.50
N ARG A 274 -3.64 -9.93 -2.07
CA ARG A 274 -2.76 -8.77 -1.79
C ARG A 274 -1.82 -8.43 -2.94
N ARG A 275 -2.34 -8.51 -4.16
CA ARG A 275 -1.58 -8.19 -5.38
C ARG A 275 -2.11 -6.93 -6.03
N ALA A 276 -1.17 -6.11 -6.51
CA ALA A 276 -1.51 -4.98 -7.36
C ALA A 276 -2.16 -5.48 -8.66
N VAL A 277 -3.25 -4.83 -9.07
CA VAL A 277 -3.98 -5.18 -10.30
C VAL A 277 -4.15 -3.96 -11.19
N ARG A 278 -3.88 -4.14 -12.48
CA ARG A 278 -4.10 -3.14 -13.52
C ARG A 278 -5.49 -3.28 -14.12
N LEU A 279 -6.22 -2.17 -14.20
CA LEU A 279 -7.61 -2.09 -14.63
C LEU A 279 -7.83 -1.00 -15.68
N ARG A 280 -8.95 -1.09 -16.38
CA ARG A 280 -9.55 0.01 -17.14
C ARG A 280 -10.94 0.31 -16.56
N PRO A 281 -11.05 1.20 -15.56
CA PRO A 281 -12.32 1.45 -14.88
C PRO A 281 -13.32 2.19 -15.77
N SER A 282 -12.85 2.92 -16.80
CA SER A 282 -13.68 3.62 -17.78
C SER A 282 -12.99 3.70 -19.15
N ARG A 283 -13.75 4.02 -20.21
CA ARG A 283 -13.18 4.21 -21.57
C ARG A 283 -12.17 5.36 -21.55
N GLY A 284 -10.97 5.11 -22.08
CA GLY A 284 -9.91 6.13 -22.20
C GLY A 284 -9.08 6.36 -20.94
N ARG A 285 -9.18 5.51 -19.90
CA ARG A 285 -8.34 5.59 -18.70
C ARG A 285 -7.80 4.24 -18.27
N ARG A 286 -6.55 4.23 -17.81
CA ARG A 286 -5.91 3.09 -17.15
C ARG A 286 -5.76 3.42 -15.66
N ALA A 287 -6.01 2.45 -14.80
CA ALA A 287 -5.80 2.58 -13.36
C ALA A 287 -5.06 1.36 -12.81
N TRP A 288 -4.28 1.56 -11.76
CA TRP A 288 -3.78 0.50 -10.90
C TRP A 288 -4.42 0.61 -9.54
N VAL A 289 -4.69 -0.56 -8.96
CA VAL A 289 -5.17 -0.68 -7.59
C VAL A 289 -4.14 -1.50 -6.84
N VAL A 290 -3.57 -0.91 -5.81
CA VAL A 290 -2.54 -1.52 -4.97
C VAL A 290 -3.09 -1.70 -3.56
N PRO A 291 -2.94 -2.88 -2.96
CA PRO A 291 -3.34 -3.08 -1.58
C PRO A 291 -2.40 -2.32 -0.65
N VAL A 292 -2.98 -1.66 0.34
CA VAL A 292 -2.24 -1.02 1.44
C VAL A 292 -2.50 -1.85 2.68
N ALA A 293 -1.48 -2.61 3.11
CA ALA A 293 -1.55 -3.46 4.29
C ALA A 293 -0.82 -2.81 5.48
N VAL A 294 -1.45 -2.86 6.65
CA VAL A 294 -0.90 -2.41 7.93
C VAL A 294 -0.81 -3.62 8.86
N ALA A 295 0.40 -3.97 9.29
CA ALA A 295 0.64 -5.14 10.16
C ALA A 295 -0.01 -6.44 9.64
N ASP A 296 0.17 -6.72 8.34
CA ASP A 296 -0.44 -7.85 7.65
C ASP A 296 -1.97 -7.89 7.64
N GLU A 297 -2.65 -6.77 7.86
CA GLU A 297 -4.09 -6.59 7.61
C GLU A 297 -4.29 -5.60 6.47
N LEU A 298 -5.17 -5.92 5.51
CA LEU A 298 -5.52 -4.95 4.46
C LEU A 298 -6.27 -3.77 5.10
N ALA A 299 -5.73 -2.56 4.97
CA ALA A 299 -6.31 -1.36 5.56
C ALA A 299 -7.03 -0.50 4.52
N ALA A 300 -6.50 -0.44 3.29
CA ALA A 300 -7.02 0.41 2.23
C ALA A 300 -6.59 -0.08 0.84
N ARG A 301 -7.14 0.56 -0.20
CA ARG A 301 -6.79 0.38 -1.61
C ARG A 301 -6.30 1.71 -2.18
N LEU A 302 -5.11 1.70 -2.75
CA LEU A 302 -4.51 2.85 -3.42
C LEU A 302 -4.78 2.78 -4.92
N TRP A 303 -5.56 3.73 -5.43
CA TRP A 303 -5.89 3.86 -6.84
C TRP A 303 -4.97 4.90 -7.48
N VAL A 304 -4.26 4.50 -8.53
CA VAL A 304 -3.43 5.40 -9.34
C VAL A 304 -3.95 5.36 -10.77
N SER A 305 -4.39 6.49 -11.31
CA SER A 305 -5.01 6.54 -12.65
C SER A 305 -4.42 7.63 -13.54
N ARG A 306 -4.30 7.32 -14.83
CA ARG A 306 -3.81 8.25 -15.87
C ARG A 306 -4.71 8.18 -17.10
N PRO A 307 -4.80 9.27 -17.88
CA PRO A 307 -5.40 9.23 -19.22
C PRO A 307 -4.71 8.14 -20.06
N ASP A 308 -5.47 7.37 -20.84
CA ASP A 308 -4.92 6.37 -21.74
C ASP A 308 -4.33 7.08 -22.98
N PRO A 309 -3.01 7.00 -23.26
CA PRO A 309 -2.40 7.72 -24.37
C PRO A 309 -2.93 7.28 -25.75
N GLY A 310 -3.63 6.15 -25.85
CA GLY A 310 -4.16 5.59 -27.10
C GLY A 310 -5.60 5.99 -27.48
N SER A 311 -6.21 7.02 -26.87
CA SER A 311 -7.54 7.49 -27.30
C SER A 311 -7.53 8.39 -28.54
N GLY A 312 -6.34 8.73 -29.06
CA GLY A 312 -6.16 9.30 -30.39
C GLY A 312 -6.01 8.18 -31.42
N SER A 313 -6.80 8.24 -32.50
CA SER A 313 -6.80 7.29 -33.61
C SER A 313 -5.39 6.96 -34.13
N GLY A 314 -4.88 5.78 -33.77
CA GLY A 314 -3.64 5.21 -34.29
C GLY A 314 -3.39 3.87 -33.59
N GLY A 315 -3.29 2.79 -34.37
CA GLY A 315 -3.31 1.41 -33.86
C GLY A 315 -2.29 1.13 -32.76
N ASP A 316 -2.73 0.47 -31.70
CA ASP A 316 -1.88 -0.04 -30.63
C ASP A 316 -1.77 -1.56 -30.77
N THR A 317 -0.64 -2.00 -31.31
CA THR A 317 -0.08 -3.34 -31.08
C THR A 317 -0.02 -3.59 -29.58
N GLY A 318 -0.90 -4.46 -29.09
CA GLY A 318 -0.80 -4.96 -27.74
C GLY A 318 0.53 -5.69 -27.52
N ALA A 319 1.39 -5.14 -26.69
CA ALA A 319 2.40 -5.88 -25.94
C ALA A 319 2.89 -5.01 -24.76
N ASP A 320 2.57 -5.45 -23.54
CA ASP A 320 3.41 -5.37 -22.34
C ASP A 320 4.52 -4.31 -22.27
N THR A 321 4.19 -3.02 -22.41
CA THR A 321 5.00 -2.02 -21.72
C THR A 321 4.59 -2.06 -20.25
N GLU A 322 5.39 -2.76 -19.45
CA GLU A 322 5.40 -2.70 -18.00
C GLU A 322 5.19 -1.24 -17.57
N TRP A 323 4.25 -0.95 -16.66
CA TRP A 323 4.11 0.42 -16.20
C TRP A 323 5.42 0.74 -15.46
N PRO A 324 6.28 1.67 -15.96
CA PRO A 324 7.62 1.87 -15.40
C PRO A 324 7.59 2.24 -13.91
N ASP A 325 6.40 2.66 -13.46
CA ASP A 325 6.12 3.26 -12.17
C ASP A 325 5.72 2.25 -11.09
N ARG A 326 5.58 0.94 -11.39
CA ARG A 326 5.19 -0.06 -10.39
C ARG A 326 6.04 0.00 -9.11
N PRO A 327 7.39 0.02 -9.19
CA PRO A 327 8.22 0.13 -7.99
C PRO A 327 7.96 1.42 -7.19
N VAL A 328 7.61 2.53 -7.87
CA VAL A 328 7.25 3.79 -7.20
C VAL A 328 5.94 3.61 -6.44
N ILE A 329 4.91 3.06 -7.09
CA ILE A 329 3.60 2.87 -6.46
C ILE A 329 3.71 1.94 -5.24
N GLU A 330 4.47 0.84 -5.34
CA GLU A 330 4.71 -0.09 -4.23
C GLU A 330 5.49 0.56 -3.08
N ARG A 331 6.49 1.41 -3.37
CA ARG A 331 7.21 2.15 -2.31
C ARG A 331 6.31 3.16 -1.61
N PHE A 332 5.52 3.91 -2.37
CA PHE A 332 4.58 4.87 -1.79
C PHE A 332 3.42 4.18 -1.07
N SER A 333 3.00 2.97 -1.47
CA SER A 333 1.99 2.22 -0.72
C SER A 333 2.49 1.85 0.69
N LEU A 334 3.79 1.59 0.86
CA LEU A 334 4.40 1.40 2.18
C LEU A 334 4.39 2.68 3.02
N LEU A 335 4.66 3.85 2.42
CA LEU A 335 4.54 5.14 3.12
C LEU A 335 3.10 5.40 3.55
N VAL A 336 2.14 5.16 2.66
CA VAL A 336 0.71 5.28 2.98
C VAL A 336 0.33 4.32 4.11
N ALA A 337 0.80 3.07 4.08
CA ALA A 337 0.58 2.13 5.18
C ALA A 337 1.15 2.64 6.51
N LEU A 338 2.35 3.23 6.50
CA LEU A 338 2.93 3.83 7.70
C LEU A 338 2.10 5.00 8.23
N GLU A 339 1.62 5.89 7.36
CA GLU A 339 0.76 7.02 7.74
C GLU A 339 -0.59 6.56 8.30
N LEU A 340 -1.19 5.50 7.73
CA LEU A 340 -2.38 4.87 8.29
C LEU A 340 -2.11 4.24 9.67
N LEU A 341 -0.95 3.59 9.85
CA LEU A 341 -0.53 3.03 11.13
C LEU A 341 -0.31 4.12 12.18
N LYS A 342 0.32 5.24 11.82
CA LYS A 342 0.48 6.41 12.71
C LYS A 342 -0.88 6.93 13.17
N ARG A 343 -1.82 7.13 12.25
CA ARG A 343 -3.20 7.56 12.57
C ARG A 343 -3.91 6.58 13.49
N ARG A 344 -3.83 5.26 13.22
CA ARG A 344 -4.41 4.22 14.07
C ARG A 344 -3.83 4.24 15.49
N ARG A 345 -2.50 4.37 15.61
CA ARG A 345 -1.79 4.48 16.89
C ARG A 345 -2.14 5.77 17.65
N ALA A 346 -2.33 6.88 16.95
CA ALA A 346 -2.75 8.14 17.56
C ALA A 346 -4.13 8.01 18.20
N VAL A 347 -5.11 7.48 17.45
CA VAL A 347 -6.46 7.22 17.96
C VAL A 347 -6.45 6.21 19.12
N GLU A 348 -5.68 5.13 19.01
CA GLU A 348 -5.55 4.14 20.08
C GLU A 348 -4.89 4.73 21.33
N THR A 349 -3.87 5.58 21.16
CA THR A 349 -3.22 6.28 22.26
C THR A 349 -4.16 7.26 22.94
N GLU A 350 -4.93 8.04 22.18
CA GLU A 350 -5.95 8.94 22.71
C GLU A 350 -7.02 8.17 23.51
N LEU A 351 -7.52 7.05 22.97
CA LEU A 351 -8.47 6.17 23.66
C LEU A 351 -7.88 5.58 24.94
N ARG A 352 -6.60 5.16 24.92
CA ARG A 352 -5.90 4.66 26.10
C ARG A 352 -5.73 5.76 27.15
N LEU A 353 -5.29 6.95 26.77
CA LEU A 353 -5.15 8.11 27.67
C LEU A 353 -6.49 8.53 28.28
N THR A 354 -7.57 8.49 27.49
CA THR A 354 -8.94 8.74 27.94
C THR A 354 -9.39 7.69 28.96
N ARG A 355 -9.11 6.41 28.71
CA ARG A 355 -9.38 5.30 29.63
C ARG A 355 -8.61 5.49 30.94
N ASP A 356 -7.30 5.72 30.85
CA ASP A 356 -6.42 5.88 32.01
C ASP A 356 -6.87 7.07 32.86
N LEU A 357 -7.19 8.21 32.24
CA LEU A 357 -7.72 9.39 32.92
C LEU A 357 -9.04 9.10 33.64
N ALA A 358 -9.99 8.41 33.00
CA ALA A 358 -11.25 8.04 33.64
C ALA A 358 -11.03 7.15 34.87
N VAL A 359 -10.09 6.21 34.80
CA VAL A 359 -9.71 5.31 35.90
C VAL A 359 -9.02 6.09 37.02
N GLU A 360 -8.09 6.99 36.70
CA GLU A 360 -7.39 7.82 37.68
C GLU A 360 -8.35 8.71 38.47
N LEU A 361 -9.31 9.34 37.78
CA LEU A 361 -10.35 10.19 38.39
C LEU A 361 -11.18 9.41 39.43
N VAL A 362 -11.66 8.21 39.09
CA VAL A 362 -12.49 7.42 40.02
C VAL A 362 -11.69 6.69 41.08
N SER A 363 -10.40 6.44 40.82
CA SER A 363 -9.49 5.87 41.82
C SER A 363 -9.01 6.92 42.81
N GLY A 364 -9.13 8.22 42.46
CA GLY A 364 -8.60 9.33 43.26
C GLY A 364 -7.08 9.36 43.25
N THR A 365 -6.46 8.87 42.17
CA THR A 365 -5.01 8.82 42.00
C THR A 365 -4.58 9.97 41.10
N GLY A 366 -3.59 10.75 41.53
CA GLY A 366 -3.03 11.84 40.75
C GLY A 366 -3.27 13.22 41.36
N ASP A 367 -2.53 14.20 40.86
CA ASP A 367 -2.68 15.60 41.24
C ASP A 367 -3.83 16.26 40.46
N GLU A 368 -4.66 17.04 41.15
CA GLU A 368 -5.86 17.66 40.57
C GLU A 368 -5.54 18.55 39.36
N ARG A 369 -4.48 19.37 39.43
CA ARG A 369 -4.13 20.27 38.31
C ARG A 369 -3.71 19.45 37.10
N SER A 370 -2.90 18.41 37.30
CA SER A 370 -2.48 17.51 36.23
C SER A 370 -3.68 16.81 35.55
N LEU A 371 -4.66 16.35 36.33
CA LEU A 371 -5.88 15.72 35.81
C LEU A 371 -6.72 16.70 34.98
N LEU A 372 -6.90 17.94 35.47
CA LEU A 372 -7.60 19.00 34.74
C LEU A 372 -6.92 19.35 33.41
N ASP A 373 -5.59 19.49 33.41
CA ASP A 373 -4.84 19.85 32.20
C ASP A 373 -4.86 18.73 31.15
N ARG A 374 -4.71 17.46 31.58
CA ARG A 374 -4.85 16.29 30.69
C ARG A 374 -6.26 16.17 30.12
N ALA A 375 -7.29 16.39 30.94
CA ALA A 375 -8.67 16.37 30.47
C ALA A 375 -8.91 17.43 29.39
N ARG A 376 -8.44 18.67 29.60
CA ARG A 376 -8.54 19.75 28.61
C ARG A 376 -7.80 19.42 27.32
N ALA A 377 -6.60 18.83 27.41
CA ALA A 377 -5.84 18.41 26.24
C ALA A 377 -6.57 17.32 25.41
N LEU A 378 -7.36 16.48 26.08
CA LEU A 378 -8.23 15.47 25.44
C LEU A 378 -9.62 16.02 25.07
N GLY A 379 -9.86 17.32 25.22
CA GLY A 379 -11.14 17.96 24.85
C GLY A 379 -12.28 17.78 25.86
N HIS A 380 -11.97 17.37 27.09
CA HIS A 380 -12.93 17.22 28.18
C HIS A 380 -12.80 18.35 29.22
N ASP A 381 -13.93 18.94 29.59
CA ASP A 381 -13.98 20.04 30.55
C ASP A 381 -14.53 19.58 31.90
N LEU A 382 -13.66 19.08 32.77
CA LEU A 382 -14.03 18.56 34.10
C LEU A 382 -14.57 19.61 35.07
N THR A 383 -14.56 20.91 34.71
CA THR A 383 -15.19 21.97 35.52
C THR A 383 -16.70 22.01 35.37
N ARG A 384 -17.23 21.31 34.35
CA ARG A 384 -18.67 21.14 34.15
C ARG A 384 -19.22 19.98 34.97
N PRO A 385 -20.54 19.95 35.23
CA PRO A 385 -21.16 18.81 35.89
C PRO A 385 -21.03 17.52 35.06
N HIS A 386 -20.63 16.42 35.71
CA HIS A 386 -20.54 15.08 35.12
C HIS A 386 -21.35 14.08 35.92
N THR A 387 -22.12 13.22 35.26
CA THR A 387 -22.74 12.07 35.91
C THR A 387 -21.80 10.87 35.83
N VAL A 388 -21.46 10.27 36.97
CA VAL A 388 -20.66 9.04 37.04
C VAL A 388 -21.59 7.84 36.83
N VAL A 389 -21.30 7.03 35.82
CA VAL A 389 -22.12 5.87 35.47
C VAL A 389 -21.27 4.59 35.54
N LEU A 390 -21.86 3.53 36.09
CA LEU A 390 -21.31 2.19 36.10
C LEU A 390 -22.13 1.29 35.18
N ILE A 391 -21.45 0.66 34.21
CA ILE A 391 -22.01 -0.39 33.36
C ILE A 391 -21.22 -1.70 33.60
N PRO A 392 -21.87 -2.82 33.93
CA PRO A 392 -21.18 -4.09 34.15
C PRO A 392 -20.41 -4.53 32.89
N ALA A 393 -19.22 -5.11 33.03
CA ALA A 393 -18.44 -5.55 31.85
C ALA A 393 -19.21 -6.54 30.97
N ALA A 394 -19.97 -7.47 31.58
CA ALA A 394 -20.83 -8.41 30.86
C ALA A 394 -21.97 -7.74 30.05
N ALA A 395 -22.37 -6.53 30.44
CA ALA A 395 -23.40 -5.74 29.78
C ALA A 395 -22.81 -4.71 28.80
N SER A 396 -21.48 -4.52 28.82
CA SER A 396 -20.81 -3.44 28.09
C SER A 396 -20.82 -3.69 26.58
N PRO A 397 -21.25 -2.71 25.76
CA PRO A 397 -21.07 -2.77 24.31
C PRO A 397 -19.62 -2.43 23.88
N GLY A 398 -18.71 -2.15 24.82
CA GLY A 398 -17.37 -1.61 24.58
C GLY A 398 -17.34 -0.08 24.63
N THR A 399 -16.18 0.49 25.01
CA THR A 399 -16.00 1.95 25.18
C THR A 399 -16.34 2.75 23.93
N ALA A 400 -15.82 2.34 22.77
CA ALA A 400 -16.02 3.07 21.51
C ALA A 400 -17.49 3.10 21.06
N ALA A 401 -18.17 1.94 21.10
CA ALA A 401 -19.58 1.84 20.72
C ALA A 401 -20.48 2.64 21.68
N LEU A 402 -20.18 2.60 22.98
CA LEU A 402 -20.92 3.39 23.97
C LEU A 402 -20.72 4.89 23.77
N SER A 403 -19.48 5.34 23.63
CA SER A 403 -19.17 6.77 23.45
C SER A 403 -19.81 7.33 22.18
N GLY A 404 -19.75 6.59 21.06
CA GLY A 404 -20.42 6.99 19.82
C GLY A 404 -21.95 6.99 19.95
N GLY A 405 -22.52 5.97 20.59
CA GLY A 405 -23.96 5.86 20.82
C GLY A 405 -24.52 6.95 21.74
N LEU A 406 -23.81 7.29 22.81
CA LEU A 406 -24.16 8.40 23.70
C LEU A 406 -24.03 9.74 22.97
N ALA A 407 -22.92 10.00 22.28
CA ALA A 407 -22.75 11.23 21.51
C ALA A 407 -23.88 11.44 20.49
N ALA A 408 -24.33 10.39 19.80
CA ALA A 408 -25.43 10.48 18.85
C ALA A 408 -26.81 10.73 19.49
N ARG A 409 -27.04 10.23 20.71
CA ARG A 409 -28.37 10.25 21.37
C ARG A 409 -28.55 11.39 22.37
N SER A 410 -27.48 11.81 23.04
CA SER A 410 -27.49 12.86 24.06
C SER A 410 -26.61 14.06 23.71
N GLY A 411 -25.81 14.00 22.63
CA GLY A 411 -24.87 15.07 22.25
C GLY A 411 -23.65 15.17 23.16
N ALA A 412 -23.55 14.35 24.20
CA ALA A 412 -22.46 14.37 25.17
C ALA A 412 -21.30 13.48 24.71
N ARG A 413 -20.05 13.97 24.83
CA ARG A 413 -18.84 13.16 24.67
C ARG A 413 -18.38 12.64 26.04
N PRO A 414 -18.60 11.36 26.37
CA PRO A 414 -18.23 10.83 27.67
C PRO A 414 -16.74 10.49 27.75
N LEU A 415 -16.19 10.55 28.97
CA LEU A 415 -14.93 9.90 29.34
C LEU A 415 -15.26 8.47 29.79
N ALA A 416 -14.68 7.45 29.16
CA ALA A 416 -14.97 6.07 29.49
C ALA A 416 -13.71 5.24 29.71
N GLY A 417 -13.73 4.39 30.73
CA GLY A 417 -12.64 3.47 31.06
C GLY A 417 -13.16 2.24 31.77
N GLU A 418 -12.31 1.25 32.01
CA GLU A 418 -12.68 0.02 32.72
C GLU A 418 -11.90 -0.07 34.02
N HIS A 419 -12.60 -0.34 35.11
CA HIS A 419 -12.05 -0.40 36.45
C HIS A 419 -12.84 -1.40 37.29
N ASP A 420 -12.14 -2.28 38.03
CA ASP A 420 -12.73 -3.33 38.87
C ASP A 420 -13.78 -4.22 38.16
N GLY A 421 -13.58 -4.54 36.87
CA GLY A 421 -14.51 -5.39 36.10
C GLY A 421 -15.83 -4.71 35.72
N ALA A 422 -15.87 -3.37 35.76
CA ALA A 422 -16.97 -2.57 35.27
C ALA A 422 -16.47 -1.42 34.39
N LEU A 423 -17.32 -0.99 33.46
CA LEU A 423 -17.09 0.20 32.66
C LEU A 423 -17.53 1.44 33.46
N VAL A 424 -16.57 2.33 33.70
CA VAL A 424 -16.74 3.68 34.23
C VAL A 424 -17.04 4.61 33.07
N VAL A 425 -18.11 5.40 33.17
CA VAL A 425 -18.49 6.37 32.15
C VAL A 425 -18.84 7.69 32.81
N LEU A 426 -18.08 8.74 32.53
CA LEU A 426 -18.29 10.09 33.04
C LEU A 426 -18.94 10.91 31.93
N VAL A 427 -20.23 11.21 32.10
CA VAL A 427 -21.03 11.86 31.07
C VAL A 427 -21.19 13.33 31.41
N PRO A 428 -20.70 14.28 30.59
CA PRO A 428 -20.91 15.69 30.83
C PRO A 428 -22.40 16.03 30.66
N GLY A 429 -22.98 16.74 31.63
CA GLY A 429 -24.38 17.11 31.58
C GLY A 429 -24.92 17.60 32.93
N ASP A 430 -25.87 18.52 32.85
CA ASP A 430 -26.60 19.04 34.00
C ASP A 430 -27.56 17.97 34.59
N PRO A 431 -27.87 17.99 35.90
CA PRO A 431 -28.81 17.04 36.50
C PRO A 431 -30.20 17.02 35.83
N SER A 432 -30.62 18.10 35.16
CA SER A 432 -31.88 18.12 34.39
C SER A 432 -31.92 17.15 33.20
N GLY A 433 -30.76 16.75 32.66
CA GLY A 433 -30.64 15.84 31.51
C GLY A 433 -30.59 14.34 31.86
N ARG A 434 -30.72 13.98 33.13
CA ARG A 434 -30.52 12.61 33.62
C ARG A 434 -31.52 11.60 33.04
N ASP A 435 -32.77 12.01 32.81
CA ASP A 435 -33.81 11.14 32.23
C ASP A 435 -33.47 10.75 30.79
N THR A 436 -33.00 11.73 30.00
CA THR A 436 -32.50 11.51 28.63
C THR A 436 -31.29 10.58 28.64
N LEU A 437 -30.38 10.76 29.60
CA LEU A 437 -29.22 9.89 29.77
C LEU A 437 -29.62 8.46 30.13
N ALA A 438 -30.52 8.28 31.10
CA ALA A 438 -31.03 6.98 31.52
C ALA A 438 -31.69 6.25 30.34
N ALA A 439 -32.55 6.93 29.58
CA ALA A 439 -33.19 6.36 28.39
C ALA A 439 -32.18 6.01 27.28
N ALA A 440 -31.13 6.83 27.09
CA ALA A 440 -30.08 6.54 26.13
C ALA A 440 -29.26 5.30 26.52
N LEU A 441 -28.88 5.18 27.79
CA LEU A 441 -28.14 4.04 28.33
C LEU A 441 -28.96 2.75 28.27
N ALA A 442 -30.24 2.81 28.66
CA ALA A 442 -31.16 1.67 28.56
C ALA A 442 -31.27 1.16 27.11
N ALA A 443 -31.33 2.06 26.13
CA ALA A 443 -31.40 1.67 24.72
C ALA A 443 -30.09 1.06 24.18
N LEU A 444 -28.93 1.54 24.66
CA LEU A 444 -27.62 1.07 24.20
C LEU A 444 -27.21 -0.26 24.83
N VAL A 445 -27.53 -0.46 26.10
CA VAL A 445 -27.14 -1.64 26.88
C VAL A 445 -28.24 -2.71 26.88
N GLY A 446 -29.51 -2.32 26.82
CA GLY A 446 -30.66 -3.22 26.94
C GLY A 446 -30.75 -3.87 28.33
N ASP A 447 -31.34 -5.06 28.39
CA ASP A 447 -31.56 -5.80 29.65
C ASP A 447 -30.33 -6.62 30.11
N ARG A 448 -29.14 -6.30 29.60
CA ARG A 448 -27.92 -7.10 29.81
C ARG A 448 -27.30 -6.96 31.21
N GLY A 449 -27.85 -6.09 32.06
CA GLY A 449 -27.45 -5.94 33.46
C GLY A 449 -27.87 -4.60 34.07
N PRO A 450 -27.70 -4.42 35.40
CA PRO A 450 -28.03 -3.18 36.08
C PRO A 450 -27.03 -2.07 35.73
N ILE A 451 -27.54 -0.96 35.20
CA ILE A 451 -26.80 0.27 34.92
C ILE A 451 -27.03 1.21 36.11
N VAL A 452 -25.97 1.77 36.69
CA VAL A 452 -26.10 2.65 37.86
C VAL A 452 -25.62 4.06 37.52
N LEU A 453 -26.51 5.05 37.65
CA LEU A 453 -26.19 6.47 37.53
C LEU A 453 -25.96 7.03 38.93
N GLY A 454 -24.74 7.45 39.21
CA GLY A 454 -24.35 8.13 40.44
C GLY A 454 -24.74 9.60 40.45
N ARG A 455 -24.44 10.28 41.56
CA ARG A 455 -24.60 11.74 41.67
C ARG A 455 -23.83 12.47 40.59
N THR A 456 -24.32 13.64 40.23
CA THR A 456 -23.59 14.57 39.38
C THR A 456 -22.45 15.21 40.19
N VAL A 457 -21.25 15.22 39.65
CA VAL A 457 -20.03 15.76 40.26
C VAL A 457 -19.55 16.99 39.48
N THR A 458 -19.04 18.00 40.18
CA THR A 458 -18.47 19.23 39.59
C THR A 458 -17.02 19.47 39.99
N GLU A 459 -16.52 18.70 40.96
CA GLU A 459 -15.15 18.81 41.48
C GLU A 459 -14.41 17.49 41.32
N VAL A 460 -13.10 17.56 41.06
CA VAL A 460 -12.27 16.35 40.84
C VAL A 460 -12.23 15.47 42.09
N ALA A 461 -12.28 16.08 43.28
CA ALA A 461 -12.27 15.36 44.56
C ALA A 461 -13.51 14.48 44.79
N ASP A 462 -14.62 14.72 44.07
CA ASP A 462 -15.87 13.99 44.26
C ASP A 462 -15.97 12.68 43.45
N TYR A 463 -15.18 12.51 42.39
CA TYR A 463 -15.22 11.30 41.54
C TYR A 463 -14.99 10.00 42.33
N PRO A 464 -14.03 9.90 43.27
CA PRO A 464 -13.82 8.67 44.02
C PRO A 464 -14.97 8.32 44.96
N VAL A 465 -15.64 9.31 45.54
CA VAL A 465 -16.82 9.10 46.38
C VAL A 465 -17.97 8.62 45.51
N ALA A 466 -18.27 9.34 44.43
CA ALA A 466 -19.34 8.99 43.49
C ALA A 466 -19.16 7.58 42.91
N TRP A 467 -17.93 7.20 42.56
CA TRP A 467 -17.60 5.87 42.08
C TRP A 467 -17.85 4.77 43.12
N ARG A 468 -17.42 4.99 44.38
CA ARG A 468 -17.70 4.04 45.48
C ARG A 468 -19.20 3.81 45.65
N THR A 469 -20.00 4.87 45.58
CA THR A 469 -21.47 4.80 45.73
C THR A 469 -22.11 3.98 44.62
N VAL A 470 -21.77 4.24 43.35
CA VAL A 470 -22.34 3.46 42.23
C VAL A 470 -21.91 2.00 42.28
N ARG A 471 -20.69 1.71 42.73
CA ARG A 471 -20.20 0.34 42.91
C ARG A 471 -20.93 -0.39 44.04
N THR A 472 -21.18 0.28 45.16
CA THR A 472 -21.98 -0.29 46.27
C THR A 472 -23.40 -0.60 45.80
N ALA A 473 -24.04 0.32 45.08
CA ALA A 473 -25.37 0.11 44.53
C ALA A 473 -25.40 -1.02 43.48
N HIS A 474 -24.42 -1.07 42.58
CA HIS A 474 -24.30 -2.14 41.59
C HIS A 474 -24.16 -3.52 42.25
N ARG A 475 -23.32 -3.64 43.28
CA ARG A 475 -23.16 -4.90 44.04
C ARG A 475 -24.41 -5.28 44.85
N LEU A 476 -25.28 -4.31 45.12
CA LEU A 476 -26.54 -4.52 45.81
C LEU A 476 -27.65 -4.96 44.83
N ALA A 477 -27.67 -4.41 43.61
CA ALA A 477 -28.62 -4.70 42.54
C ALA A 477 -28.72 -6.21 42.22
N ARG A 478 -29.94 -6.67 41.96
CA ARG A 478 -30.25 -8.05 41.57
C ARG A 478 -30.85 -8.13 40.15
N ASP A 479 -31.68 -7.16 39.81
CA ASP A 479 -32.39 -7.12 38.54
C ASP A 479 -31.70 -6.19 37.53
N GLY A 480 -32.00 -6.36 36.24
CA GLY A 480 -31.56 -5.44 35.18
C GLY A 480 -32.33 -4.12 35.20
N GLY A 481 -31.83 -3.13 34.46
CA GLY A 481 -32.46 -1.81 34.34
C GLY A 481 -31.55 -0.67 34.79
N VAL A 482 -32.09 0.54 34.81
CA VAL A 482 -31.34 1.76 35.15
C VAL A 482 -31.67 2.19 36.58
N ILE A 483 -30.65 2.30 37.42
CA ILE A 483 -30.74 2.73 38.80
C ILE A 483 -30.17 4.15 38.89
N ASP A 484 -31.02 5.14 39.06
CA ASP A 484 -30.59 6.52 39.33
C ASP A 484 -30.50 6.76 40.84
N LEU A 485 -29.26 6.92 41.33
CA LEU A 485 -28.99 7.14 42.75
C LEU A 485 -29.38 8.55 43.23
N ASP A 486 -29.44 9.53 42.34
CA ASP A 486 -29.81 10.90 42.68
C ASP A 486 -31.29 10.98 43.12
N ARG A 487 -32.12 10.08 42.57
CA ARG A 487 -33.53 9.92 42.95
C ARG A 487 -33.74 9.23 44.29
N LEU A 488 -32.71 8.63 44.87
CA LEU A 488 -32.81 7.89 46.14
C LEU A 488 -32.62 8.77 47.38
N GLY A 489 -32.25 10.05 47.21
CA GLY A 489 -32.08 11.01 48.30
C GLY A 489 -31.10 10.52 49.38
N VAL A 490 -31.53 10.54 50.65
CA VAL A 490 -30.72 10.12 51.81
C VAL A 490 -30.21 8.69 51.70
N ALA A 491 -30.89 7.81 50.95
CA ALA A 491 -30.39 6.45 50.74
C ALA A 491 -29.05 6.42 49.96
N GLY A 492 -28.76 7.43 49.14
CA GLY A 492 -27.46 7.61 48.51
C GLY A 492 -26.32 7.73 49.51
N MET A 493 -26.52 8.43 50.63
CA MET A 493 -25.52 8.58 51.69
C MET A 493 -25.26 7.26 52.44
N LEU A 494 -26.27 6.40 52.55
CA LEU A 494 -26.10 5.06 53.11
C LEU A 494 -25.26 4.17 52.20
N LEU A 495 -25.32 4.37 50.89
CA LEU A 495 -24.49 3.65 49.91
C LEU A 495 -23.04 4.15 49.89
N GLU A 496 -22.80 5.41 50.27
CA GLU A 496 -21.45 6.00 50.41
C GLU A 496 -20.66 5.39 51.59
N THR A 497 -21.36 5.08 52.69
CA THR A 497 -20.76 4.66 53.97
C THR A 497 -20.95 3.17 54.27
N GLY A 498 -22.01 2.56 53.76
CA GLY A 498 -22.37 1.16 54.02
C GLY A 498 -21.65 0.15 53.13
N THR A 499 -21.53 -1.09 53.63
CA THR A 499 -21.10 -2.24 52.80
C THR A 499 -22.30 -2.91 52.13
N PRO A 500 -22.18 -3.42 50.89
CA PRO A 500 -23.28 -4.11 50.20
C PRO A 500 -23.89 -5.25 51.04
N ASP A 501 -23.05 -6.05 51.70
CA ASP A 501 -23.52 -7.17 52.53
C ASP A 501 -24.17 -6.70 53.83
N GLY A 502 -23.66 -5.61 54.43
CA GLY A 502 -24.28 -5.00 55.61
C GLY A 502 -25.68 -4.48 55.30
N LEU A 503 -25.81 -3.73 54.20
CA LEU A 503 -27.10 -3.20 53.74
C LEU A 503 -28.07 -4.33 53.37
N ARG A 504 -27.59 -5.36 52.65
CA ARG A 504 -28.40 -6.54 52.31
C ARG A 504 -28.91 -7.26 53.57
N ARG A 505 -28.03 -7.51 54.55
CA ARG A 505 -28.43 -8.13 55.82
C ARG A 505 -29.45 -7.28 56.58
N LEU A 506 -29.32 -5.95 56.57
CA LEU A 506 -30.30 -5.06 57.18
C LEU A 506 -31.68 -5.21 56.52
N ALA A 507 -31.74 -5.13 55.18
CA ALA A 507 -32.98 -5.28 54.43
C ALA A 507 -33.60 -6.66 54.62
N ASP A 508 -32.82 -7.74 54.56
CA ASP A 508 -33.31 -9.10 54.74
C ASP A 508 -33.80 -9.34 56.18
N ARG A 509 -33.09 -8.81 57.19
CA ARG A 509 -33.52 -8.89 58.60
C ARG A 509 -34.84 -8.16 58.84
N ARG A 510 -35.01 -6.97 58.28
CA ARG A 510 -36.18 -6.11 58.54
C ARG A 510 -37.38 -6.44 57.65
N LEU A 511 -37.16 -6.85 56.40
CA LEU A 511 -38.24 -7.07 55.43
C LEU A 511 -38.43 -8.52 55.02
N GLY A 512 -37.48 -9.42 55.26
CA GLY A 512 -37.53 -10.79 54.73
C GLY A 512 -38.77 -11.57 55.17
N ALA A 513 -39.13 -11.52 56.46
CA ALA A 513 -40.34 -12.17 56.97
C ALA A 513 -41.64 -11.53 56.46
N LEU A 514 -41.61 -10.22 56.18
CA LEU A 514 -42.73 -9.47 55.62
C LEU A 514 -42.97 -9.86 54.15
N GLU A 515 -41.90 -9.92 53.36
CA GLU A 515 -41.90 -10.33 51.95
C GLU A 515 -42.29 -11.81 51.79
N GLU A 516 -41.82 -12.68 52.68
CA GLU A 516 -42.23 -14.09 52.72
C GLU A 516 -43.73 -14.25 53.00
N HIS A 517 -44.25 -13.43 53.92
CA HIS A 517 -45.67 -13.42 54.23
C HIS A 517 -46.51 -13.00 53.03
N ASP A 518 -46.13 -11.90 52.36
CA ASP A 518 -46.83 -11.41 51.17
C ASP A 518 -46.80 -12.46 50.04
N ARG A 519 -45.67 -13.15 49.85
CA ARG A 519 -45.54 -14.20 48.82
C ARG A 519 -46.38 -15.44 49.11
N THR A 520 -46.39 -15.91 50.36
CA THR A 520 -47.06 -17.17 50.75
C THR A 520 -48.57 -17.04 50.94
N ARG A 521 -49.05 -15.84 51.26
CA ARG A 521 -50.46 -15.59 51.60
C ARG A 521 -51.13 -14.57 50.67
N ALA A 522 -50.48 -14.23 49.55
CA ALA A 522 -50.91 -13.16 48.64
C ALA A 522 -51.22 -11.84 49.40
N GLY A 523 -50.38 -11.52 50.38
CA GLY A 523 -50.49 -10.32 51.19
C GLY A 523 -50.00 -9.06 50.46
N GLU A 524 -50.43 -7.90 50.94
CA GLU A 524 -50.02 -6.57 50.43
C GLU A 524 -49.39 -5.73 51.55
N LEU A 525 -48.70 -6.36 52.50
CA LEU A 525 -48.17 -5.68 53.68
C LEU A 525 -47.01 -4.75 53.31
N VAL A 526 -46.12 -5.14 52.40
CA VAL A 526 -45.06 -4.26 51.87
C VAL A 526 -45.66 -3.07 51.13
N HIS A 527 -46.70 -3.30 50.32
CA HIS A 527 -47.42 -2.22 49.62
C HIS A 527 -48.08 -1.24 50.60
N THR A 528 -48.70 -1.79 51.65
CA THR A 528 -49.34 -1.01 52.72
C THR A 528 -48.32 -0.17 53.48
N LEU A 529 -47.18 -0.75 53.85
CA LEU A 529 -46.09 -0.04 54.53
C LEU A 529 -45.55 1.12 53.68
N ARG A 530 -45.31 0.89 52.38
CA ARG A 530 -44.87 1.94 51.44
C ARG A 530 -45.90 3.06 51.29
N ALA A 531 -47.18 2.73 51.19
CA ALA A 531 -48.24 3.73 51.12
C ALA A 531 -48.31 4.55 52.42
N TRP A 532 -48.15 3.90 53.56
CA TRP A 532 -48.17 4.54 54.86
C TRP A 532 -47.03 5.52 55.08
N LEU A 533 -45.80 5.13 54.70
CA LEU A 533 -44.65 6.04 54.72
C LEU A 533 -44.86 7.24 53.78
N ARG A 534 -45.38 7.02 52.57
CA ARG A 534 -45.64 8.09 51.59
C ARG A 534 -46.70 9.09 52.05
N THR A 535 -47.71 8.65 52.80
CA THR A 535 -48.75 9.52 53.36
C THR A 535 -48.35 10.13 54.71
N GLY A 536 -47.05 10.30 54.97
CA GLY A 536 -46.56 10.93 56.20
C GLY A 536 -46.91 10.16 57.47
N CYS A 537 -46.93 8.82 57.41
CA CYS A 537 -47.27 7.96 58.55
C CYS A 537 -48.75 8.09 59.02
N SER A 538 -49.64 8.63 58.19
CA SER A 538 -51.07 8.79 58.49
C SER A 538 -51.91 7.57 58.07
N THR A 539 -52.48 6.85 59.04
CA THR A 539 -53.36 5.70 58.78
C THR A 539 -54.59 6.08 57.94
N THR A 540 -55.18 7.24 58.20
CA THR A 540 -56.39 7.73 57.51
C THR A 540 -56.11 8.02 56.04
N ASP A 541 -54.98 8.66 55.75
CA ASP A 541 -54.62 9.02 54.38
C ASP A 541 -54.12 7.80 53.60
N THR A 542 -53.43 6.87 54.25
CA THR A 542 -53.09 5.56 53.66
C THR A 542 -54.35 4.79 53.28
N ALA A 543 -55.35 4.77 54.17
CA ALA A 543 -56.62 4.08 53.92
C ALA A 543 -57.34 4.66 52.69
N ARG A 544 -57.34 6.00 52.55
CA ARG A 544 -57.85 6.68 51.37
C ARG A 544 -57.04 6.34 50.10
N ALA A 545 -55.72 6.38 50.18
CA ALA A 545 -54.82 6.12 49.06
C ALA A 545 -54.86 4.66 48.55
N LEU A 546 -55.20 3.71 49.43
CA LEU A 546 -55.32 2.29 49.09
C LEU A 546 -56.76 1.81 48.93
N HIS A 547 -57.75 2.71 49.06
CA HIS A 547 -59.19 2.36 49.07
C HIS A 547 -59.55 1.29 50.11
N LEU A 548 -58.97 1.39 51.31
CA LEU A 548 -59.19 0.49 52.45
C LEU A 548 -59.89 1.22 53.60
N HIS A 549 -60.43 0.47 54.57
CA HIS A 549 -60.90 1.04 55.83
C HIS A 549 -59.69 1.35 56.76
N PRO A 550 -59.68 2.45 57.54
CA PRO A 550 -58.58 2.77 58.48
C PRO A 550 -58.23 1.64 59.46
N HIS A 551 -59.22 0.88 59.92
CA HIS A 551 -59.01 -0.31 60.74
C HIS A 551 -58.19 -1.39 60.03
N THR A 552 -58.39 -1.59 58.73
CA THR A 552 -57.63 -2.57 57.93
C THR A 552 -56.17 -2.17 57.82
N VAL A 553 -55.88 -0.87 57.60
CA VAL A 553 -54.50 -0.35 57.59
C VAL A 553 -53.86 -0.52 58.96
N SER A 554 -54.56 -0.17 60.05
CA SER A 554 -54.06 -0.37 61.42
C SER A 554 -53.77 -1.84 61.75
N TYR A 555 -54.61 -2.75 61.27
CA TYR A 555 -54.38 -4.19 61.40
C TYR A 555 -53.15 -4.63 60.60
N ARG A 556 -53.03 -4.23 59.33
CA ARG A 556 -51.87 -4.54 58.48
C ARG A 556 -50.57 -3.99 59.08
N LEU A 557 -50.55 -2.78 59.64
CA LEU A 557 -49.38 -2.19 60.30
C LEU A 557 -49.00 -2.93 61.60
N ARG A 558 -49.98 -3.36 62.42
CA ARG A 558 -49.69 -4.25 63.58
C ARG A 558 -49.09 -5.58 63.13
N ARG A 559 -49.55 -6.10 61.99
CA ARG A 559 -48.99 -7.32 61.41
C ARG A 559 -47.58 -7.11 60.89
N VAL A 560 -47.29 -5.95 60.28
CA VAL A 560 -45.93 -5.54 59.91
C VAL A 560 -45.05 -5.56 61.16
N ALA A 561 -45.44 -4.88 62.25
CA ALA A 561 -44.68 -4.85 63.50
C ALA A 561 -44.34 -6.25 64.04
N ALA A 562 -45.33 -7.15 64.04
CA ALA A 562 -45.16 -8.51 64.52
C ALA A 562 -44.22 -9.37 63.64
N LEU A 563 -44.12 -9.07 62.35
CA LEU A 563 -43.30 -9.83 61.39
C LEU A 563 -41.88 -9.26 61.26
N THR A 564 -41.72 -7.94 61.35
CA THR A 564 -40.43 -7.26 61.21
C THR A 564 -39.68 -7.15 62.54
N GLY A 565 -40.38 -7.33 63.67
CA GLY A 565 -39.84 -7.09 65.01
C GLY A 565 -39.55 -5.61 65.29
N THR A 566 -40.11 -4.71 64.48
CA THR A 566 -39.91 -3.26 64.55
C THR A 566 -41.28 -2.59 64.52
N ASP A 567 -41.63 -1.80 65.54
CA ASP A 567 -42.91 -1.09 65.57
C ASP A 567 -42.87 0.13 64.62
N PRO A 568 -43.68 0.17 63.55
CA PRO A 568 -43.76 1.32 62.66
C PRO A 568 -44.37 2.55 63.33
N ARG A 569 -44.76 2.52 64.61
CA ARG A 569 -45.26 3.68 65.35
C ARG A 569 -44.19 4.41 66.15
N GLU A 570 -43.02 3.80 66.31
CA GLU A 570 -41.86 4.41 66.96
C GLU A 570 -40.99 5.10 65.91
N THR A 571 -40.46 6.28 66.22
CA THR A 571 -39.63 7.07 65.30
C THR A 571 -38.43 6.27 64.77
N GLU A 572 -37.78 5.51 65.65
CA GLU A 572 -36.67 4.63 65.29
C GLU A 572 -37.13 3.50 64.34
N GLY A 573 -38.29 2.90 64.62
CA GLY A 573 -38.82 1.83 63.79
C GLY A 573 -39.27 2.29 62.40
N VAL A 574 -39.83 3.49 62.29
CA VAL A 574 -40.13 4.13 61.00
C VAL A 574 -38.86 4.29 60.18
N PHE A 575 -37.81 4.82 60.79
CA PHE A 575 -36.52 5.04 60.14
C PHE A 575 -35.91 3.72 59.64
N GLU A 576 -35.83 2.70 60.50
CA GLU A 576 -35.28 1.39 60.12
C GLU A 576 -36.02 0.75 58.95
N LEU A 577 -37.36 0.78 58.97
CA LEU A 577 -38.19 0.22 57.90
C LEU A 577 -38.07 1.01 56.60
N GLN A 578 -37.99 2.34 56.68
CA GLN A 578 -37.78 3.21 55.53
C GLN A 578 -36.42 2.93 54.87
N VAL A 579 -35.35 2.84 55.66
CA VAL A 579 -34.01 2.49 55.18
C VAL A 579 -33.99 1.11 54.54
N ALA A 580 -34.61 0.11 55.18
CA ALA A 580 -34.68 -1.24 54.63
C ALA A 580 -35.41 -1.28 53.28
N LEU A 581 -36.50 -0.51 53.13
CA LEU A 581 -37.24 -0.40 51.87
C LEU A 581 -36.42 0.31 50.78
N MET A 582 -35.67 1.35 51.12
CA MET A 582 -34.77 2.03 50.19
C MET A 582 -33.68 1.08 49.66
N VAL A 583 -33.07 0.29 50.55
CA VAL A 583 -32.10 -0.75 50.13
C VAL A 583 -32.76 -1.75 49.19
N ARG A 584 -34.00 -2.18 49.46
CA ARG A 584 -34.74 -3.10 48.59
C ARG A 584 -35.07 -2.47 47.22
N ASP A 585 -35.35 -1.18 47.16
CA ASP A 585 -35.58 -0.46 45.90
C ASP A 585 -34.35 -0.48 44.99
N VAL A 586 -33.15 -0.28 45.57
CA VAL A 586 -31.89 -0.44 44.85
C VAL A 586 -31.71 -1.88 44.35
N GLN A 587 -32.02 -2.88 45.19
CA GLN A 587 -31.88 -4.30 44.79
C GLN A 587 -32.77 -4.66 43.60
N LEU A 588 -33.99 -4.13 43.53
CA LEU A 588 -34.98 -4.45 42.51
C LEU A 588 -34.94 -3.50 41.30
N ALA A 589 -33.96 -2.59 41.25
CA ALA A 589 -33.89 -1.50 40.27
C ALA A 589 -35.23 -0.73 40.14
N ARG A 590 -35.94 -0.57 41.26
CA ARG A 590 -37.23 0.13 41.31
C ARG A 590 -36.98 1.59 41.65
N GLU A 591 -37.43 2.48 40.77
CA GLU A 591 -37.46 3.90 41.11
C GLU A 591 -38.36 4.14 42.34
N PRO A 592 -37.92 4.90 43.34
CA PRO A 592 -38.85 5.46 44.31
C PRO A 592 -39.75 6.43 43.55
N ARG A 593 -41.03 6.08 43.36
CA ARG A 593 -42.01 7.03 42.82
C ARG A 593 -42.07 8.22 43.77
N PRO A 594 -41.77 9.46 43.32
CA PRO A 594 -41.86 10.62 44.19
C PRO A 594 -43.29 10.73 44.74
N GLY A 595 -43.41 11.01 46.03
CA GLY A 595 -44.68 11.41 46.60
C GLY A 595 -45.12 12.69 45.89
N ASN A 596 -46.29 12.67 45.27
CA ASN A 596 -46.98 13.90 44.89
C ASN A 596 -47.23 14.67 46.20
N SER A 597 -46.47 15.74 46.40
CA SER A 597 -46.82 16.83 47.32
C SER A 597 -47.97 17.64 46.73
#